data_AF-A0A151K0B8-F1
#
_entry.id   AF-A0A151K0B8-F1
#
_cell.length_a   1.000
_cell.length_b   1.000
_cell.length_c   1.000
_cell.angle_alpha   90.00
_cell.angle_beta   90.00
_cell.angle_gamma   90.00
#
_symmetry.space_group_name_H-M   'P 1'
#
loop_
_entity.id
_entity.type
_entity.pdbx_description
1 polymer ?
#
loop_
_entity_poly.entity_id
_entity_poly.type
_entity_poly.pdbx_seq_one_letter_code
_entity_poly.pdbx_strand_id
1 'polypeptide(L)'
;LTNRFCANHYNLNFSLHRKNMVDSSACACGDPSQPCNFLLPRGRFAPLGKFIKIKHMMAFIEQEANEKAEEIDAKAEEEFNIEKGRLVQQQRLKIMEYYEKKEKQVELQKKIQSSNMLNQARLKALKVREDHVRNVLEEARKRLGEIIHNPAQYREILQLLIIQGLYQLTESNVTLRVRQVDLPLVESLFDNVQQQYKQKTKKDVVLKIDSDNFLPTESCGGVELLASRGRIKISNTLESRLELIAQQLIPEIRSALFGHNSNRKFND
;
A
#
# COMPACT_ATOMS: atom_id res chain seq x y z
N LEU A 1 -45.09 44.30 -61.91
CA LEU A 1 -45.55 43.09 -61.18
C LEU A 1 -45.06 41.81 -61.84
N THR A 2 -45.15 41.67 -63.16
CA THR A 2 -44.66 40.53 -63.97
C THR A 2 -43.17 40.18 -63.79
N ASN A 3 -42.26 41.17 -63.77
CA ASN A 3 -40.82 40.90 -63.56
C ASN A 3 -40.49 40.30 -62.18
N ARG A 4 -41.32 40.56 -61.16
CA ARG A 4 -41.15 40.00 -59.81
C ARG A 4 -41.58 38.54 -59.74
N PHE A 5 -42.56 38.13 -60.56
CA PHE A 5 -42.98 36.73 -60.68
C PHE A 5 -41.95 35.88 -61.45
N CYS A 6 -41.34 36.40 -62.52
CA CYS A 6 -40.31 35.67 -63.27
C CYS A 6 -39.01 35.45 -62.47
N ALA A 7 -38.56 36.45 -61.70
CA ALA A 7 -37.38 36.31 -60.84
C ALA A 7 -37.59 35.29 -59.71
N ASN A 8 -38.81 35.24 -59.14
CA ASN A 8 -39.16 34.25 -58.13
C ASN A 8 -39.23 32.82 -58.69
N HIS A 9 -39.63 32.66 -59.96
CA HIS A 9 -39.71 31.35 -60.61
C HIS A 9 -38.31 30.75 -60.90
N TYR A 10 -37.35 31.58 -61.31
CA TYR A 10 -35.96 31.14 -61.51
C TYR A 10 -35.27 30.76 -60.20
N ASN A 11 -35.48 31.54 -59.13
CA ASN A 11 -34.91 31.23 -57.82
C ASN A 11 -35.49 29.95 -57.20
N LEU A 12 -36.76 29.64 -57.46
CA LEU A 12 -37.39 28.41 -57.00
C LEU A 12 -36.80 27.18 -57.68
N ASN A 13 -36.62 27.23 -59.01
CA ASN A 13 -36.13 26.07 -59.77
C ASN A 13 -34.66 25.76 -59.46
N PHE A 14 -33.83 26.80 -59.28
CA PHE A 14 -32.44 26.65 -58.83
C PHE A 14 -32.35 26.03 -57.42
N SER A 15 -33.26 26.41 -56.51
CA SER A 15 -33.31 25.84 -55.15
C SER A 15 -33.73 24.36 -55.13
N LEU A 16 -34.63 23.95 -56.03
CA LEU A 16 -35.10 22.57 -56.17
C LEU A 16 -34.05 21.66 -56.81
N HIS A 17 -33.28 22.14 -57.79
CA HIS A 17 -32.12 21.42 -58.34
C HIS A 17 -31.05 21.16 -57.26
N ARG A 18 -30.77 22.14 -56.40
CA ARG A 18 -29.80 21.98 -55.28
C ARG A 18 -30.24 20.91 -54.26
N LYS A 19 -31.52 20.54 -54.26
CA LYS A 19 -32.10 19.48 -53.41
C LYS A 19 -32.28 18.14 -54.15
N ASN A 20 -31.70 17.98 -55.35
CA ASN A 20 -31.80 16.79 -56.22
C ASN A 20 -33.25 16.36 -56.54
N MET A 21 -34.19 17.32 -56.55
CA MET A 21 -35.60 17.04 -56.89
C MET A 21 -35.91 17.24 -58.38
N VAL A 22 -34.99 17.85 -59.15
CA VAL A 22 -35.10 18.11 -60.60
C VAL A 22 -33.71 17.95 -61.23
N ASP A 23 -33.63 17.34 -62.41
CA ASP A 23 -32.36 16.96 -63.06
C ASP A 23 -31.58 18.12 -63.72
N SER A 24 -32.18 19.31 -63.87
CA SER A 24 -31.51 20.49 -64.44
C SER A 24 -31.91 21.79 -63.75
N SER A 25 -30.97 22.72 -63.63
CA SER A 25 -31.21 24.07 -63.11
C SER A 25 -31.87 25.01 -64.14
N ALA A 26 -31.98 24.58 -65.40
CA ALA A 26 -32.63 25.33 -66.47
C ALA A 26 -34.15 25.09 -66.46
N CYS A 27 -34.93 26.16 -66.68
CA CYS A 27 -36.40 26.08 -66.72
C CYS A 27 -36.88 25.33 -67.97
N ALA A 28 -37.81 24.39 -67.80
CA ALA A 28 -38.36 23.53 -68.87
C ALA A 28 -39.29 24.26 -69.87
N CYS A 29 -39.51 25.57 -69.70
CA CYS A 29 -40.09 26.38 -70.77
C CYS A 29 -39.01 26.58 -71.84
N GLY A 30 -38.97 25.67 -72.81
CA GLY A 30 -37.97 25.68 -73.87
C GLY A 30 -37.93 27.02 -74.61
N ASP A 31 -36.93 27.84 -74.31
CA ASP A 31 -36.36 28.83 -75.22
C ASP A 31 -34.95 29.24 -74.78
N PRO A 32 -33.88 28.64 -75.37
CA PRO A 32 -32.50 29.09 -75.16
C PRO A 32 -32.12 30.31 -76.02
N SER A 33 -33.04 30.90 -76.79
CA SER A 33 -32.72 32.05 -77.62
C SER A 33 -33.99 32.73 -78.13
N GLN A 34 -34.41 33.80 -77.45
CA GLN A 34 -35.22 34.81 -78.11
C GLN A 34 -34.70 36.24 -77.86
N PRO A 35 -34.85 37.07 -78.89
CA PRO A 35 -33.74 37.83 -79.44
C PRO A 35 -33.82 39.28 -79.00
N CYS A 36 -32.72 39.99 -79.24
CA CYS A 36 -32.71 41.42 -79.43
C CYS A 36 -33.96 41.89 -80.19
N ASN A 37 -34.91 42.54 -79.50
CA ASN A 37 -35.86 43.49 -80.08
C ASN A 37 -36.59 44.22 -78.95
N PHE A 38 -35.85 45.07 -78.23
CA PHE A 38 -36.45 46.22 -77.59
C PHE A 38 -36.03 47.46 -78.38
N LEU A 39 -37.04 48.22 -78.81
CA LEU A 39 -36.94 49.35 -79.71
C LEU A 39 -35.83 50.34 -79.30
N LEU A 40 -34.86 50.53 -80.19
CA LEU A 40 -34.02 51.73 -80.21
C LEU A 40 -34.82 52.86 -80.87
N PRO A 41 -35.06 54.00 -80.20
CA PRO A 41 -35.27 55.24 -80.92
C PRO A 41 -33.96 55.58 -81.63
N ARG A 42 -34.07 56.02 -82.89
CA ARG A 42 -32.94 56.51 -83.70
C ARG A 42 -32.11 57.52 -82.89
N GLY A 43 -30.99 57.04 -82.38
CA GLY A 43 -29.99 57.82 -81.66
C GLY A 43 -28.63 57.26 -82.00
N ARG A 44 -27.89 58.01 -82.81
CA ARG A 44 -26.46 57.88 -83.18
C ARG A 44 -25.74 56.69 -82.55
N PHE A 45 -25.31 55.74 -83.39
CA PHE A 45 -24.30 54.73 -83.05
C PHE A 45 -23.19 55.36 -82.22
N ALA A 46 -23.15 55.03 -80.93
CA ALA A 46 -22.00 55.32 -80.09
C ALA A 46 -20.82 54.50 -80.65
N PRO A 47 -19.61 55.08 -80.75
CA PRO A 47 -18.50 54.42 -81.42
C PRO A 47 -18.15 53.11 -80.71
N LEU A 48 -17.87 52.04 -81.47
CA LEU A 48 -17.45 50.71 -80.99
C LEU A 48 -16.36 50.75 -79.89
N GLY A 49 -15.58 51.83 -79.82
CA GLY A 49 -14.63 52.10 -78.74
C GLY A 49 -15.23 52.27 -77.33
N LYS A 50 -16.55 52.54 -77.16
CA LYS A 50 -17.19 52.63 -75.84
C LYS A 50 -17.57 51.26 -75.26
N PHE A 51 -17.95 50.28 -76.08
CA PHE A 51 -18.26 48.92 -75.62
C PHE A 51 -17.01 48.12 -75.21
N ILE A 52 -15.90 48.32 -75.92
CA ILE A 52 -14.60 47.73 -75.59
C ILE A 52 -14.11 48.20 -74.21
N LYS A 53 -14.30 49.49 -73.90
CA LYS A 53 -13.96 50.07 -72.59
C LYS A 53 -14.78 49.47 -71.45
N ILE A 54 -16.07 49.21 -71.66
CA ILE A 54 -16.93 48.58 -70.65
C ILE A 54 -16.53 47.12 -70.41
N LYS A 55 -16.20 46.35 -71.46
CA LYS A 55 -15.71 44.98 -71.32
C LYS A 55 -14.37 44.90 -70.57
N HIS A 56 -13.44 45.82 -70.85
CA HIS A 56 -12.19 45.94 -70.10
C HIS A 56 -12.45 46.27 -68.62
N MET A 57 -13.39 47.18 -68.32
CA MET A 57 -13.77 47.48 -66.94
C MET A 57 -14.40 46.29 -66.23
N MET A 58 -15.24 45.49 -66.91
CA MET A 58 -15.82 44.27 -66.34
C MET A 58 -14.74 43.22 -66.03
N ALA A 59 -13.81 42.98 -66.95
CA ALA A 59 -12.70 42.05 -66.74
C ALA A 59 -11.77 42.50 -65.58
N PHE A 60 -11.55 43.81 -65.44
CA PHE A 60 -10.79 44.35 -64.31
C PHE A 60 -11.51 44.12 -62.97
N ILE A 61 -12.82 44.36 -62.91
CA ILE A 61 -13.62 44.11 -61.70
C ILE A 61 -13.63 42.62 -61.34
N GLU A 62 -13.73 41.75 -62.34
CA GLU A 62 -13.69 40.30 -62.16
C GLU A 62 -12.32 39.81 -61.67
N GLN A 63 -11.23 40.34 -62.23
CA GLN A 63 -9.88 40.06 -61.75
C GLN A 63 -9.66 40.56 -60.33
N GLU A 64 -10.08 41.80 -60.01
CA GLU A 64 -9.97 42.37 -58.67
C GLU A 64 -10.79 41.56 -57.64
N ALA A 65 -11.96 41.06 -58.03
CA ALA A 65 -12.77 40.20 -57.17
C ALA A 65 -12.12 38.83 -56.94
N ASN A 66 -11.51 38.24 -57.98
CA ASN A 66 -10.81 36.97 -57.88
C ASN A 66 -9.52 37.09 -57.04
N GLU A 67 -8.71 38.13 -57.23
CA GLU A 67 -7.51 38.39 -56.43
C GLU A 67 -7.88 38.60 -54.95
N LYS A 68 -8.98 39.30 -54.66
CA LYS A 68 -9.49 39.46 -53.29
C LYS A 68 -10.01 38.15 -52.71
N ALA A 69 -10.63 37.29 -53.50
CA ALA A 69 -11.08 35.98 -53.04
C ALA A 69 -9.88 35.08 -52.70
N GLU A 70 -8.87 35.04 -53.57
CA GLU A 70 -7.63 34.30 -53.33
C GLU A 70 -6.87 34.82 -52.10
N GLU A 71 -6.83 36.13 -51.89
CA GLU A 71 -6.22 36.73 -50.68
C GLU A 71 -6.95 36.31 -49.40
N ILE A 72 -8.30 36.26 -49.43
CA ILE A 72 -9.10 35.81 -48.30
C ILE A 72 -8.87 34.32 -48.02
N ASP A 73 -8.84 33.49 -49.06
CA ASP A 73 -8.63 32.04 -48.92
C ASP A 73 -7.22 31.74 -48.37
N ALA A 74 -6.19 32.44 -48.86
CA ALA A 74 -4.83 32.30 -48.35
C ALA A 74 -4.75 32.70 -46.86
N LYS A 75 -5.37 33.83 -46.47
CA LYS A 75 -5.42 34.25 -45.06
C LYS A 75 -6.20 33.28 -44.18
N ALA A 76 -7.32 32.76 -44.67
CA ALA A 76 -8.13 31.78 -43.94
C ALA A 76 -7.33 30.49 -43.68
N GLU A 77 -6.54 30.04 -44.65
CA GLU A 77 -5.69 28.86 -44.51
C GLU A 77 -4.52 29.09 -43.53
N GLU A 78 -3.89 30.27 -43.58
CA GLU A 78 -2.86 30.67 -42.60
C GLU A 78 -3.43 30.70 -41.18
N GLU A 79 -4.56 31.38 -40.96
CA GLU A 79 -5.23 31.46 -39.66
C GLU A 79 -5.66 30.07 -39.15
N PHE A 80 -6.20 29.23 -40.02
CA PHE A 80 -6.56 27.85 -39.67
C PHE A 80 -5.36 27.05 -39.18
N ASN A 81 -4.23 27.14 -39.89
CA ASN A 81 -3.01 26.42 -39.52
C ASN A 81 -2.42 26.91 -38.19
N ILE A 82 -2.43 28.23 -37.96
CA ILE A 82 -1.98 28.83 -36.69
C ILE A 82 -2.86 28.34 -35.54
N GLU A 83 -4.18 28.41 -35.68
CA GLU A 83 -5.12 28.06 -34.61
C GLU A 83 -5.13 26.56 -34.32
N LYS A 84 -5.07 25.72 -35.37
CA LYS A 84 -4.86 24.27 -35.24
C LYS A 84 -3.56 23.97 -34.48
N GLY A 85 -2.46 24.63 -34.85
CA GLY A 85 -1.18 24.49 -34.17
C GLY A 85 -1.26 24.85 -32.69
N ARG A 86 -1.92 25.98 -32.38
CA ARG A 86 -2.16 26.46 -31.01
C ARG A 86 -2.95 25.43 -30.18
N LEU A 87 -4.06 24.92 -30.72
CA LEU A 87 -4.90 23.92 -30.04
C LEU A 87 -4.15 22.60 -29.79
N VAL A 88 -3.44 22.10 -30.79
CA VAL A 88 -2.63 20.87 -30.66
C VAL A 88 -1.54 21.05 -29.61
N GLN A 89 -0.82 22.17 -29.63
CA GLN A 89 0.24 22.43 -28.66
C GLN A 89 -0.30 22.56 -27.23
N GLN A 90 -1.44 23.25 -27.06
CA GLN A 90 -2.09 23.37 -25.76
C GLN A 90 -2.51 22.00 -25.20
N GLN A 91 -3.06 21.11 -26.03
CA GLN A 91 -3.43 19.76 -25.59
C GLN A 91 -2.19 18.88 -25.33
N ARG A 92 -1.13 19.00 -26.14
CA ARG A 92 0.14 18.32 -25.90
C ARG A 92 0.72 18.65 -24.54
N LEU A 93 0.73 19.93 -24.14
CA LEU A 93 1.19 20.36 -22.82
C LEU A 93 0.40 19.68 -21.69
N LYS A 94 -0.94 19.67 -21.78
CA LYS A 94 -1.80 18.98 -20.80
C LYS A 94 -1.51 17.48 -20.72
N ILE A 95 -1.29 16.83 -21.86
CA ILE A 95 -0.95 15.41 -21.93
C ILE A 95 0.41 15.16 -21.27
N MET A 96 1.42 15.98 -21.56
CA MET A 96 2.74 15.87 -20.95
C MET A 96 2.69 16.01 -19.42
N GLU A 97 2.01 17.04 -18.91
CA GLU A 97 1.84 17.24 -17.46
C GLU A 97 1.12 16.06 -16.79
N TYR A 98 0.12 15.49 -17.45
CA TYR A 98 -0.60 14.32 -16.95
C TYR A 98 0.29 13.09 -16.85
N TYR A 99 1.10 12.82 -17.89
CA TYR A 99 2.03 11.69 -17.89
C TYR A 99 3.18 11.89 -16.91
N GLU A 100 3.70 13.12 -16.75
CA GLU A 100 4.73 13.43 -15.77
C GLU A 100 4.25 13.15 -14.34
N LYS A 101 3.01 13.54 -14.01
CA LYS A 101 2.40 13.21 -12.71
C LYS A 101 2.24 11.71 -12.50
N LYS A 102 1.79 10.99 -13.53
CA LYS A 102 1.64 9.53 -13.49
C LYS A 102 2.99 8.81 -13.32
N GLU A 103 4.02 9.27 -14.02
CA GLU A 103 5.36 8.72 -13.92
C GLU A 103 5.91 8.88 -12.50
N LYS A 104 5.84 10.09 -11.93
CA LYS A 104 6.23 10.35 -10.54
C LYS A 104 5.46 9.49 -9.54
N GLN A 105 4.15 9.28 -9.77
CA GLN A 105 3.34 8.41 -8.92
C GLN A 105 3.80 6.94 -8.99
N VAL A 106 4.08 6.43 -10.19
CA VAL A 106 4.56 5.06 -10.40
C VAL A 106 5.95 4.87 -9.78
N GLU A 107 6.86 5.83 -9.93
CA GLU A 107 8.17 5.79 -9.27
C GLU A 107 8.06 5.76 -7.75
N LEU A 108 7.20 6.60 -7.17
CA LEU A 108 6.94 6.60 -5.74
C LEU A 108 6.39 5.25 -5.29
N GLN A 109 5.40 4.70 -6.01
CA GLN A 109 4.85 3.38 -5.70
C GLN A 109 5.90 2.28 -5.78
N LYS A 110 6.78 2.28 -6.78
CA LYS A 110 7.91 1.34 -6.88
C LYS A 110 8.85 1.45 -5.68
N LYS A 111 9.18 2.67 -5.23
CA LYS A 111 10.00 2.90 -4.03
C LYS A 111 9.33 2.37 -2.77
N ILE A 112 8.02 2.63 -2.60
CA ILE A 112 7.24 2.12 -1.46
C ILE A 112 7.20 0.59 -1.47
N GLN A 113 6.92 -0.03 -2.63
CA GLN A 113 6.89 -1.49 -2.77
C GLN A 113 8.24 -2.13 -2.46
N SER A 114 9.32 -1.58 -3.01
CA SER A 114 10.68 -2.06 -2.73
C SER A 114 11.02 -1.97 -1.24
N SER A 115 10.74 -0.83 -0.60
CA SER A 115 10.94 -0.63 0.83
C SER A 115 10.11 -1.62 1.67
N ASN A 116 8.83 -1.80 1.34
CA ASN A 116 7.95 -2.73 2.03
C ASN A 116 8.43 -4.18 1.89
N MET A 117 8.90 -4.58 0.71
CA MET A 117 9.44 -5.91 0.47
C MET A 117 10.70 -6.17 1.30
N LEU A 118 11.62 -5.20 1.35
CA LEU A 118 12.83 -5.29 2.19
C LEU A 118 12.49 -5.36 3.68
N ASN A 119 11.54 -4.54 4.14
CA ASN A 119 11.08 -4.58 5.52
C ASN A 119 10.43 -5.92 5.86
N GLN A 120 9.59 -6.47 4.97
CA GLN A 120 8.98 -7.78 5.16
C GLN A 120 10.04 -8.89 5.23
N ALA A 121 11.05 -8.86 4.35
CA ALA A 121 12.17 -9.80 4.39
C ALA A 121 12.95 -9.70 5.71
N ARG A 122 13.21 -8.48 6.19
CA ARG A 122 13.86 -8.22 7.49
C ARG A 122 13.04 -8.78 8.65
N LEU A 123 11.74 -8.52 8.70
CA LEU A 123 10.86 -9.03 9.76
C LEU A 123 10.79 -10.57 9.75
N LYS A 124 10.74 -11.18 8.57
CA LYS A 124 10.81 -12.65 8.43
C LYS A 124 12.12 -13.20 9.01
N ALA A 125 13.26 -12.59 8.69
CA ALA A 125 14.55 -13.01 9.23
C ALA A 125 14.61 -12.86 10.77
N LEU A 126 14.09 -11.75 11.32
CA LEU A 126 14.01 -11.55 12.76
C LEU A 126 13.12 -12.59 13.45
N LYS A 127 11.97 -12.91 12.85
CA LYS A 127 11.06 -13.94 13.35
C LYS A 127 11.76 -15.30 13.43
N VAL A 128 12.42 -15.73 12.35
CA VAL A 128 13.15 -17.01 12.32
C VAL A 128 14.25 -17.07 13.38
N ARG A 129 14.97 -15.96 13.60
CA ARG A 129 15.98 -15.87 14.66
C ARG A 129 15.37 -16.02 16.05
N GLU A 130 14.22 -15.39 16.30
CA GLU A 130 13.51 -15.52 17.56
C GLU A 130 12.98 -16.95 17.76
N ASP A 131 12.41 -17.54 16.71
CA ASP A 131 11.92 -18.93 16.72
C ASP A 131 13.07 -19.91 17.03
N HIS A 132 14.28 -19.68 16.52
CA HIS A 132 15.45 -20.50 16.87
C HIS A 132 15.82 -20.40 18.35
N VAL A 133 15.82 -19.19 18.93
CA VAL A 133 16.09 -19.01 20.36
C VAL A 133 15.01 -19.72 21.19
N ARG A 134 13.73 -19.61 20.80
CA ARG A 134 12.64 -20.32 21.48
C ARG A 134 12.81 -21.84 21.40
N ASN A 135 13.20 -22.38 20.24
CA ASN A 135 13.45 -23.82 20.09
C ASN A 135 14.57 -24.32 21.02
N VAL A 136 15.64 -23.54 21.21
CA VAL A 136 16.72 -23.89 22.15
C VAL A 136 16.20 -23.92 23.60
N LEU A 137 15.36 -22.96 23.98
CA LEU A 137 14.75 -22.94 25.32
C LEU A 137 13.78 -24.10 25.53
N GLU A 138 13.00 -24.46 24.52
CA GLU A 138 12.12 -25.64 24.56
C GLU A 138 12.92 -26.95 24.65
N GLU A 139 14.05 -27.07 23.95
CA GLU A 139 14.95 -28.21 24.09
C GLU A 139 15.56 -28.29 25.50
N ALA A 140 15.97 -27.14 26.07
CA ALA A 140 16.43 -27.07 27.45
C ALA A 140 15.34 -27.51 28.44
N ARG A 141 14.09 -27.11 28.21
CA ARG A 141 12.93 -27.56 29.01
C ARG A 141 12.72 -29.07 28.92
N LYS A 142 12.83 -29.65 27.73
CA LYS A 142 12.76 -31.12 27.55
C LYS A 142 13.86 -31.84 28.32
N ARG A 143 15.10 -31.35 28.25
CA ARG A 143 16.24 -31.90 29.00
C ARG A 143 16.06 -31.78 30.52
N LEU A 144 15.43 -30.69 31.01
CA LEU A 144 15.06 -30.59 32.43
C LEU A 144 14.05 -31.67 32.83
N GLY A 145 13.13 -32.04 31.93
CA GLY A 145 12.22 -33.16 32.12
C GLY A 145 12.92 -34.50 32.31
N GLU A 146 14.06 -34.72 31.63
CA GLU A 146 14.83 -35.96 31.75
C GLU A 146 15.45 -36.14 33.15
N ILE A 147 15.80 -35.04 33.84
CA ILE A 147 16.39 -35.07 35.19
C ILE A 147 15.40 -35.66 36.21
N ILE A 148 14.08 -35.49 35.98
CA ILE A 148 13.02 -36.03 36.83
C ILE A 148 13.07 -37.57 36.87
N HIS A 149 13.52 -38.21 35.79
CA HIS A 149 13.64 -39.67 35.75
C HIS A 149 14.71 -40.22 36.70
N ASN A 150 15.63 -39.39 37.18
CA ASN A 150 16.66 -39.77 38.16
C ASN A 150 16.24 -39.36 39.58
N PRO A 151 15.63 -40.25 40.38
CA PRO A 151 15.02 -39.87 41.66
C PRO A 151 16.03 -39.39 42.71
N ALA A 152 17.26 -39.91 42.69
CA ALA A 152 18.31 -39.49 43.64
C ALA A 152 18.74 -38.03 43.43
N GLN A 153 18.99 -37.63 42.18
CA GLN A 153 19.36 -36.26 41.83
C GLN A 153 18.17 -35.31 42.02
N TYR A 154 16.97 -35.72 41.59
CA TYR A 154 15.78 -34.90 41.75
C TYR A 154 15.43 -34.62 43.23
N ARG A 155 15.65 -35.61 44.11
CA ARG A 155 15.48 -35.46 45.56
C ARG A 155 16.35 -34.36 46.15
N GLU A 156 17.64 -34.35 45.80
CA GLU A 156 18.59 -33.34 46.27
C GLU A 156 18.22 -31.94 45.73
N ILE A 157 17.86 -31.86 44.45
CA ILE A 157 17.43 -30.60 43.82
C ILE A 157 16.18 -30.05 44.52
N LEU A 158 15.15 -30.87 44.75
CA LEU A 158 13.93 -30.44 45.44
C LEU A 158 14.20 -29.94 46.85
N GLN A 159 15.07 -30.64 47.60
CA GLN A 159 15.49 -30.19 48.93
C GLN A 159 16.09 -28.78 48.87
N LEU A 160 17.04 -28.53 47.95
CA LEU A 160 17.67 -27.23 47.78
C LEU A 160 16.68 -26.14 47.32
N LEU A 161 15.73 -26.48 46.44
CA LEU A 161 14.70 -25.55 45.97
C LEU A 161 13.76 -25.10 47.10
N ILE A 162 13.35 -26.03 47.97
CA ILE A 162 12.52 -25.68 49.13
C ILE A 162 13.30 -24.77 50.07
N ILE A 163 14.55 -25.13 50.40
CA ILE A 163 15.40 -24.33 51.30
C ILE A 163 15.64 -22.92 50.76
N GLN A 164 15.93 -22.78 49.47
CA GLN A 164 16.11 -21.47 48.84
C GLN A 164 14.84 -20.63 48.96
N GLY A 165 13.67 -21.22 48.70
CA GLY A 165 12.38 -20.53 48.86
C GLY A 165 12.12 -20.09 50.30
N LEU A 166 12.46 -20.93 51.28
CA LEU A 166 12.32 -20.61 52.70
C LEU A 166 13.22 -19.44 53.13
N TYR A 167 14.47 -19.40 52.65
CA TYR A 167 15.35 -18.26 52.91
C TYR A 167 14.85 -16.95 52.32
N GLN A 168 14.06 -17.00 51.24
CA GLN A 168 13.47 -15.81 50.63
C GLN A 168 12.18 -15.37 51.33
N LEU A 169 11.38 -16.30 51.86
CA LEU A 169 10.13 -16.00 52.58
C LEU A 169 10.37 -15.55 54.02
N THR A 170 11.28 -16.18 54.76
CA THR A 170 11.60 -15.86 56.18
C THR A 170 10.40 -15.86 57.16
N GLU A 171 9.30 -16.53 56.80
CA GLU A 171 8.07 -16.66 57.58
C GLU A 171 8.03 -17.95 58.41
N SER A 172 7.28 -17.95 59.52
CA SER A 172 7.18 -19.11 60.42
C SER A 172 6.23 -20.22 59.94
N ASN A 173 5.22 -19.87 59.15
CA ASN A 173 4.23 -20.81 58.61
C ASN A 173 4.25 -20.73 57.08
N VAL A 174 4.64 -21.82 56.42
CA VAL A 174 4.75 -21.89 54.96
C VAL A 174 3.95 -23.08 54.45
N THR A 175 3.15 -22.84 53.42
CA THR A 175 2.39 -23.86 52.71
C THR A 175 3.05 -24.14 51.36
N LEU A 176 3.27 -25.41 51.04
CA LEU A 176 3.92 -25.88 49.82
C LEU A 176 2.88 -26.42 48.84
N ARG A 177 2.96 -25.96 47.59
CA ARG A 177 2.25 -26.55 46.45
C ARG A 177 3.25 -27.29 45.57
N VAL A 178 2.96 -28.56 45.35
CA VAL A 178 3.79 -29.50 44.60
C VAL A 178 2.92 -30.24 43.60
N ARG A 179 3.54 -30.99 42.70
CA ARG A 179 2.80 -31.94 41.87
C ARG A 179 2.36 -33.15 42.71
N GLN A 180 1.23 -33.75 42.36
CA GLN A 180 0.72 -34.97 43.01
C GLN A 180 1.73 -36.13 43.06
N VAL A 181 2.52 -36.33 42.00
CA VAL A 181 3.53 -37.41 41.93
C VAL A 181 4.71 -37.19 42.90
N ASP A 182 4.97 -35.95 43.29
CA ASP A 182 6.12 -35.57 44.12
C ASP A 182 5.78 -35.52 45.62
N LEU A 183 4.51 -35.67 45.98
CA LEU A 183 4.03 -35.65 47.37
C LEU A 183 4.83 -36.55 48.32
N PRO A 184 4.98 -37.87 48.07
CA PRO A 184 5.66 -38.76 49.01
C PRO A 184 7.13 -38.39 49.19
N LEU A 185 7.76 -37.87 48.13
CA LEU A 185 9.15 -37.48 48.15
C LEU A 185 9.34 -36.20 48.96
N VAL A 186 8.45 -35.21 48.79
CA VAL A 186 8.49 -33.94 49.54
C VAL A 186 8.21 -34.15 51.03
N GLU A 187 7.26 -35.01 51.39
CA GLU A 187 6.99 -35.37 52.80
C GLU A 187 8.24 -35.93 53.49
N SER A 188 8.99 -36.81 52.81
CA SER A 188 10.22 -37.40 53.34
C SER A 188 11.38 -36.39 53.52
N LEU A 189 11.27 -35.19 52.94
CA LEU A 189 12.30 -34.16 52.96
C LEU A 189 12.09 -33.11 54.06
N PHE A 190 10.89 -33.05 54.67
CA PHE A 190 10.55 -32.01 55.64
C PHE A 190 11.47 -31.97 56.84
N ASP A 191 11.79 -33.12 57.45
CA ASP A 191 12.67 -33.17 58.62
C ASP A 191 14.06 -32.62 58.29
N ASN A 192 14.61 -32.98 57.13
CA ASN A 192 15.93 -32.53 56.70
C ASN A 192 15.94 -31.03 56.37
N VAL A 193 14.93 -30.56 55.64
CA VAL A 193 14.76 -29.13 55.30
C VAL A 193 14.62 -28.27 56.56
N GLN A 194 13.78 -28.68 57.52
CA GLN A 194 13.58 -27.95 58.77
C GLN A 194 14.85 -27.89 59.61
N GLN A 195 15.60 -28.99 59.71
CA GLN A 195 16.89 -29.02 60.40
C GLN A 195 17.91 -28.07 59.73
N GLN A 196 18.07 -28.13 58.41
CA GLN A 196 19.00 -27.26 57.69
C GLN A 196 18.61 -25.78 57.76
N TYR A 197 17.31 -25.47 57.69
CA TYR A 197 16.82 -24.11 57.84
C TYR A 197 17.10 -23.57 59.26
N LYS A 198 16.77 -24.36 60.29
CA LYS A 198 16.99 -24.02 61.70
C LYS A 198 18.47 -23.81 62.02
N GLN A 199 19.36 -24.63 61.47
CA GLN A 199 20.81 -24.47 61.65
C GLN A 199 21.32 -23.13 61.13
N LYS A 200 20.85 -22.67 59.96
CA LYS A 200 21.34 -21.41 59.37
C LYS A 200 20.66 -20.15 59.91
N THR A 201 19.34 -20.18 60.11
CA THR A 201 18.57 -18.98 60.49
C THR A 201 18.18 -18.91 61.96
N LYS A 202 18.38 -20.00 62.72
CA LYS A 202 17.98 -20.14 64.14
C LYS A 202 16.49 -19.89 64.41
N LYS A 203 15.65 -19.95 63.38
CA LYS A 203 14.20 -19.80 63.48
C LYS A 203 13.52 -21.12 63.15
N ASP A 204 12.43 -21.41 63.84
CA ASP A 204 11.58 -22.57 63.58
C ASP A 204 10.56 -22.26 62.48
N VAL A 205 10.31 -23.24 61.60
CA VAL A 205 9.35 -23.12 60.48
C VAL A 205 8.45 -24.35 60.46
N VAL A 206 7.15 -24.11 60.38
CA VAL A 206 6.13 -25.13 60.17
C VAL A 206 5.81 -25.20 58.68
N LEU A 207 6.13 -26.35 58.07
CA LEU A 207 5.82 -26.66 56.67
C LEU A 207 4.51 -27.44 56.61
N LYS A 208 3.61 -27.04 55.71
CA LYS A 208 2.36 -27.75 55.42
C LYS A 208 2.24 -27.95 53.91
N ILE A 209 1.67 -29.06 53.46
CA ILE A 209 1.36 -29.29 52.05
C ILE A 209 -0.09 -28.85 51.78
N ASP A 210 -0.31 -28.09 50.71
CA ASP A 210 -1.66 -27.78 50.20
C ASP A 210 -2.22 -29.05 49.54
N SER A 211 -3.28 -29.62 50.13
CA SER A 211 -3.94 -30.84 49.62
C SER A 211 -5.03 -30.53 48.59
N ASP A 212 -5.44 -29.27 48.48
CA ASP A 212 -6.56 -28.86 47.63
C ASP A 212 -6.07 -28.31 46.28
N ASN A 213 -4.85 -27.75 46.22
CA ASN A 213 -4.30 -27.12 45.02
C ASN A 213 -2.90 -27.66 44.69
N PHE A 214 -2.81 -28.50 43.65
CA PHE A 214 -1.56 -29.05 43.13
C PHE A 214 -1.04 -28.29 41.91
N LEU A 215 0.25 -28.44 41.63
CA LEU A 215 0.83 -27.95 40.38
C LEU A 215 0.32 -28.75 39.18
N PRO A 216 0.21 -28.14 37.98
CA PRO A 216 -0.22 -28.82 36.76
C PRO A 216 0.64 -30.07 36.46
N THR A 217 0.03 -31.10 35.87
CA THR A 217 0.71 -32.35 35.44
C THR A 217 1.69 -32.16 34.29
N GLU A 218 1.60 -31.04 33.56
CA GLU A 218 2.47 -30.71 32.41
C GLU A 218 3.78 -30.01 32.79
N SER A 219 3.89 -29.47 34.00
CA SER A 219 5.12 -28.84 34.49
C SER A 219 6.35 -29.79 34.54
N CYS A 220 7.57 -29.28 34.50
CA CYS A 220 8.77 -30.08 34.77
C CYS A 220 9.03 -30.29 36.28
N GLY A 221 8.13 -29.84 37.16
CA GLY A 221 8.23 -30.05 38.61
C GLY A 221 8.83 -28.86 39.37
N GLY A 222 9.28 -29.12 40.59
CA GLY A 222 9.68 -28.10 41.57
C GLY A 222 8.55 -27.72 42.53
N VAL A 223 8.71 -26.58 43.21
CA VAL A 223 7.86 -26.21 44.36
C VAL A 223 7.39 -24.76 44.27
N GLU A 224 6.14 -24.51 44.67
CA GLU A 224 5.65 -23.17 44.95
C GLU A 224 5.42 -23.03 46.46
N LEU A 225 5.93 -21.95 47.04
CA LEU A 225 5.81 -21.65 48.47
C LEU A 225 4.83 -20.50 48.66
N LEU A 226 3.92 -20.67 49.61
CA LEU A 226 2.90 -19.68 49.98
C LEU A 226 3.01 -19.36 51.46
N ALA A 227 2.97 -18.08 51.81
CA ALA A 227 2.86 -17.64 53.19
C ALA A 227 1.79 -16.58 53.37
N SER A 228 1.51 -16.26 54.64
CA SER A 228 0.55 -15.21 55.03
C SER A 228 -0.84 -15.41 54.43
N ARG A 229 -1.34 -16.66 54.49
CA ARG A 229 -2.62 -17.11 53.89
C ARG A 229 -2.71 -16.90 52.38
N GLY A 230 -1.59 -17.08 51.66
CA GLY A 230 -1.52 -16.99 50.20
C GLY A 230 -1.26 -15.60 49.63
N ARG A 231 -1.00 -14.59 50.47
CA ARG A 231 -0.65 -13.23 50.01
C ARG A 231 0.75 -13.15 49.40
N ILE A 232 1.68 -13.95 49.91
CA ILE A 232 3.06 -14.00 49.41
C ILE A 232 3.23 -15.36 48.73
N LYS A 233 3.59 -15.33 47.45
CA LYS A 233 3.85 -16.51 46.62
C LYS A 233 5.26 -16.45 46.06
N ILE A 234 6.03 -17.53 46.24
CA ILE A 234 7.33 -17.73 45.59
C ILE A 234 7.22 -18.96 44.70
N SER A 235 7.28 -18.74 43.39
CA SER A 235 7.35 -19.83 42.40
C SER A 235 8.80 -20.23 42.17
N ASN A 236 9.19 -21.39 42.72
CA ASN A 236 10.51 -21.98 42.53
C ASN A 236 10.40 -23.31 41.75
N THR A 237 9.57 -23.32 40.71
CA THR A 237 9.47 -24.43 39.75
C THR A 237 10.68 -24.40 38.81
N LEU A 238 11.05 -25.56 38.25
CA LEU A 238 12.18 -25.64 37.32
C LEU A 238 11.95 -24.77 36.07
N GLU A 239 10.70 -24.64 35.64
CA GLU A 239 10.30 -23.82 34.48
C GLU A 239 10.46 -22.32 34.76
N SER A 240 9.94 -21.82 35.88
CA SER A 240 10.10 -20.41 36.24
C SER A 240 11.57 -20.03 36.38
N ARG A 241 12.40 -20.94 36.91
CA ARG A 241 13.86 -20.71 36.98
C ARG A 241 14.51 -20.67 35.61
N LEU A 242 14.18 -21.61 34.73
CA LEU A 242 14.69 -21.62 33.36
C LEU A 242 14.31 -20.32 32.65
N GLU A 243 13.08 -19.85 32.80
CA GLU A 243 12.61 -18.61 32.19
C GLU A 243 13.36 -17.38 32.73
N LEU A 244 13.54 -17.27 34.05
CA LEU A 244 14.30 -16.17 34.67
C LEU A 244 15.76 -16.14 34.19
N ILE A 245 16.42 -17.30 34.15
CA ILE A 245 17.80 -17.42 33.67
C ILE A 245 17.87 -17.12 32.16
N ALA A 246 16.92 -17.64 31.38
CA ALA A 246 16.85 -17.38 29.95
C ALA A 246 16.74 -15.88 29.66
N GLN A 247 15.89 -15.15 30.38
CA GLN A 247 15.75 -13.70 30.20
C GLN A 247 17.07 -12.94 30.39
N GLN A 248 17.88 -13.36 31.35
CA GLN A 248 19.20 -12.78 31.61
C GLN A 248 20.26 -13.19 30.57
N LEU A 249 20.22 -14.44 30.12
CA LEU A 249 21.22 -15.02 29.21
C LEU A 249 20.86 -14.89 27.72
N ILE A 250 19.68 -14.39 27.35
CA ILE A 250 19.29 -14.16 25.95
C ILE A 250 20.38 -13.41 25.14
N PRO A 251 21.03 -12.35 25.65
CA PRO A 251 22.09 -11.66 24.90
C PRO A 251 23.30 -12.56 24.60
N GLU A 252 23.69 -13.40 25.55
CA GLU A 252 24.79 -14.35 25.39
C GLU A 252 24.41 -15.48 24.44
N ILE A 253 23.21 -16.06 24.60
CA ILE A 253 22.67 -17.09 23.71
C ILE A 253 22.62 -16.58 22.26
N ARG A 254 22.15 -15.34 22.05
CA ARG A 254 22.12 -14.72 20.72
C ARG A 254 23.52 -14.54 20.13
N SER A 255 24.48 -14.12 20.95
CA SER A 255 25.87 -13.93 20.52
C SER A 255 26.55 -15.27 20.18
N ALA A 256 26.23 -16.33 20.92
CA ALA A 256 26.71 -17.69 20.65
C ALA A 256 26.09 -18.31 19.39
N LEU A 257 24.78 -18.13 19.17
CA LEU A 257 24.05 -18.71 18.03
C LEU A 257 24.29 -17.95 16.72
N PHE A 258 24.30 -16.61 16.75
CA PHE A 258 24.32 -15.77 15.55
C PHE A 258 25.62 -14.98 15.38
N GLY A 259 26.56 -15.11 16.31
CA GLY A 259 27.82 -14.37 16.32
C GLY A 259 27.70 -12.98 16.96
N HIS A 260 28.88 -12.39 17.22
CA HIS A 260 28.98 -11.05 17.80
C HIS A 260 28.71 -9.98 16.74
N ASN A 261 28.17 -8.85 17.16
CA ASN A 261 27.97 -7.70 16.28
C ASN A 261 29.33 -7.06 15.96
N SER A 262 29.76 -7.10 14.69
CA SER A 262 31.01 -6.49 14.22
C SER A 262 31.11 -4.99 14.47
N ASN A 263 29.98 -4.30 14.61
CA ASN A 263 29.94 -2.85 14.83
C ASN A 263 30.00 -2.46 16.32
N ARG A 264 29.86 -3.42 17.24
CA ARG A 264 29.97 -3.16 18.68
C ARG A 264 31.45 -3.14 19.08
N LYS A 265 31.97 -1.97 19.44
CA LYS A 265 33.38 -1.77 19.84
C LYS A 265 33.63 -1.83 21.35
N PHE A 266 32.62 -1.51 22.15
CA PHE A 266 32.73 -1.41 23.62
C PHE A 266 31.69 -2.30 24.29
N ASN A 267 32.07 -2.88 25.43
CA ASN A 267 31.22 -3.73 26.26
C ASN A 267 30.89 -3.10 27.63
N ASP A 268 31.27 -1.83 27.79
CA ASP A 268 31.11 -1.02 28.98
C ASP A 268 29.64 -0.65 29.26
#